data_AF-F2K627-F1
#
_entry.id   AF-F2K627-F1
#
_cell.length_a   1.000
_cell.length_b   1.000
_cell.length_c   1.000
_cell.angle_alpha   90.00
_cell.angle_beta   90.00
_cell.angle_gamma   90.00
#
_symmetry.space_group_name_H-M   'P 1'
#
loop_
_entity.id
_entity.type
_entity.pdbx_description
1 polymer ?
#
loop_
_entity_poly.entity_id
_entity_poly.type
_entity_poly.pdbx_seq_one_letter_code
_entity_poly.pdbx_strand_id
1 'polypeptide(L)'
;MTTHQSINRFTPLTPIATTQPVLFIDKTAPLTELHACASERLHATLDYLTLMACATLRDSAASDFNTLTNVARILVQDVTDVFGVIEQRGLEDQ
;
A
#
# COMPACT_ATOMS: atom_id res chain seq x y z
N MET A 1 10.19 -33.34 3.14
CA MET A 1 10.46 -31.93 2.80
C MET A 1 9.34 -31.45 1.88
N THR A 2 8.36 -30.74 2.42
CA THR A 2 7.13 -30.32 1.71
C THR A 2 7.26 -28.88 1.24
N THR A 3 7.81 -28.67 0.05
CA THR A 3 7.98 -27.36 -0.61
C THR A 3 6.88 -27.07 -1.63
N HIS A 4 5.60 -27.33 -1.28
CA HIS A 4 4.47 -27.07 -2.20
C HIS A 4 3.34 -26.20 -1.62
N GLN A 5 3.44 -25.72 -0.37
CA GLN A 5 2.42 -24.83 0.20
C GLN A 5 2.61 -23.33 -0.11
N SER A 6 3.65 -22.91 -0.85
CA SER A 6 4.09 -21.50 -0.80
C SER A 6 3.61 -20.57 -1.93
N ILE A 7 2.94 -21.05 -2.98
CA ILE A 7 2.53 -20.18 -4.10
C ILE A 7 1.26 -19.38 -3.75
N ASN A 8 0.40 -19.89 -2.87
CA ASN A 8 -0.87 -19.26 -2.54
C ASN A 8 -0.85 -18.47 -1.21
N ARG A 9 0.32 -18.20 -0.61
CA ARG A 9 0.43 -17.43 0.64
C ARG A 9 0.63 -15.94 0.41
N PHE A 10 1.26 -15.58 -0.69
CA PHE A 10 1.65 -14.20 -0.96
C PHE A 10 0.87 -13.67 -2.16
N THR A 11 0.35 -12.46 -2.06
CA THR A 11 -0.18 -11.72 -3.19
C THR A 11 0.74 -10.52 -3.46
N PRO A 12 1.07 -10.21 -4.72
CA PRO A 12 1.89 -9.05 -5.01
C PRO A 12 1.16 -7.76 -4.64
N LEU A 13 1.91 -6.74 -4.21
CA LEU A 13 1.40 -5.37 -4.29
C LEU A 13 1.31 -4.97 -5.77
N THR A 14 0.41 -4.03 -6.07
CA THR A 14 0.25 -3.43 -7.39
C THR A 14 1.60 -2.83 -7.82
N PRO A 15 2.21 -3.32 -8.92
CA PRO A 15 3.53 -2.84 -9.35
C PRO A 15 3.46 -1.38 -9.81
N ILE A 16 4.34 -0.54 -9.28
CA ILE A 16 4.37 0.89 -9.63
C ILE A 16 5.55 1.24 -10.54
N ALA A 17 6.65 0.49 -10.49
CA ALA A 17 7.87 0.81 -11.23
C ALA A 17 8.57 -0.40 -11.87
N THR A 18 8.07 -1.62 -11.66
CA THR A 18 8.74 -2.85 -12.07
C THR A 18 7.83 -3.73 -12.92
N THR A 19 8.42 -4.46 -13.85
CA THR A 19 7.72 -5.48 -14.67
C THR A 19 7.46 -6.76 -13.89
N GLN A 20 8.24 -7.02 -12.84
CA GLN A 20 8.08 -8.15 -11.93
C GLN A 20 7.74 -7.64 -10.53
N PRO A 21 6.71 -8.18 -9.85
CA PRO A 21 6.44 -7.85 -8.46
C PRO A 21 7.59 -8.27 -7.56
N VAL A 22 8.07 -7.32 -6.75
CA VAL A 22 9.14 -7.52 -5.76
C VAL A 22 8.65 -7.31 -4.32
N LEU A 23 7.49 -6.67 -4.15
CA LEU A 23 6.83 -6.48 -2.86
C LEU A 23 5.56 -7.33 -2.81
N PHE A 24 5.35 -7.99 -1.67
CA PHE A 24 4.26 -8.96 -1.49
C PHE A 24 3.61 -8.79 -0.13
N ILE A 25 2.31 -9.06 -0.08
CA ILE A 25 1.49 -9.15 1.12
C ILE A 25 1.31 -10.62 1.48
N ASP A 26 1.59 -10.97 2.73
CA ASP A 26 1.22 -12.28 3.28
C ASP A 26 -0.28 -12.30 3.60
N LYS A 27 -1.09 -12.87 2.71
CA LYS A 27 -2.54 -12.92 2.92
C LYS A 27 -2.95 -13.87 4.06
N THR A 28 -2.03 -14.71 4.54
CA THR A 28 -2.29 -15.62 5.67
C THR A 28 -1.94 -14.99 7.03
N ALA A 29 -1.34 -13.80 7.06
CA ALA A 29 -1.06 -13.08 8.30
C ALA A 29 -2.35 -12.79 9.11
N PRO A 30 -2.30 -12.64 10.45
CA PRO A 30 -3.50 -12.32 11.23
C PRO A 30 -4.21 -11.04 10.71
N LEU A 31 -5.55 -11.04 10.67
CA LEU A 31 -6.32 -9.87 10.20
C LEU A 31 -6.00 -8.60 11.00
N THR A 32 -5.71 -8.74 12.30
CA THR A 32 -5.28 -7.64 13.16
C THR A 32 -3.96 -7.01 12.69
N GLU A 33 -3.00 -7.83 12.25
CA GLU A 33 -1.72 -7.36 11.74
C GLU A 33 -1.87 -6.71 10.36
N LEU A 34 -2.71 -7.28 9.48
CA LEU A 34 -3.03 -6.68 8.19
C LEU A 34 -3.73 -5.32 8.38
N HIS A 35 -4.69 -5.24 9.31
CA HIS A 35 -5.37 -3.99 9.64
C HIS A 35 -4.43 -2.94 10.24
N ALA A 36 -3.56 -3.33 11.16
CA ALA A 36 -2.57 -2.43 11.76
C ALA A 36 -1.61 -1.88 10.69
N CYS A 37 -1.14 -2.75 9.80
CA CYS A 37 -0.29 -2.42 8.64
C CYS A 37 -0.97 -1.41 7.69
N ALA A 38 -2.24 -1.62 7.35
CA ALA A 38 -3.02 -0.69 6.53
C ALA A 38 -3.24 0.65 7.26
N SER A 39 -3.55 0.61 8.56
CA SER A 39 -3.80 1.79 9.38
C SER A 39 -2.56 2.67 9.50
N GLU A 40 -1.39 2.08 9.74
CA GLU A 40 -0.12 2.82 9.80
C GLU A 40 0.18 3.53 8.47
N ARG A 41 0.01 2.85 7.34
CA ARG A 41 0.19 3.44 6.00
C ARG A 41 -0.80 4.55 5.70
N LEU A 42 -2.06 4.38 6.11
CA LEU A 42 -3.10 5.39 5.94
C LEU A 42 -2.78 6.65 6.75
N HIS A 43 -2.35 6.51 8.00
CA HIS A 43 -1.90 7.64 8.82
C HIS A 43 -0.70 8.35 8.20
N ALA A 44 0.31 7.60 7.74
CA ALA A 44 1.47 8.18 7.05
C ALA A 44 1.07 8.95 5.77
N THR A 45 0.10 8.41 5.03
CA THR A 45 -0.47 9.10 3.85
C THR A 45 -1.14 10.41 4.24
N LEU A 46 -1.95 10.39 5.30
CA LEU A 46 -2.65 11.57 5.78
C LEU A 46 -1.69 12.64 6.29
N ASP A 47 -0.67 12.26 7.06
CA ASP A 47 0.37 13.16 7.55
C ASP A 47 1.12 13.82 6.38
N TYR A 48 1.48 13.02 5.38
CA TYR A 48 2.12 13.52 4.16
C TYR A 48 1.23 14.53 3.40
N LEU A 49 -0.04 14.21 3.17
CA LEU A 49 -0.98 15.10 2.49
C LEU A 49 -1.24 16.38 3.28
N THR A 50 -1.29 16.28 4.62
CA THR A 50 -1.42 17.43 5.52
C THR A 50 -0.20 18.35 5.43
N LEU A 51 1.00 17.77 5.44
CA LEU A 51 2.24 18.53 5.26
C LEU A 51 2.24 19.26 3.91
N MET A 52 1.79 18.60 2.84
CA MET A 52 1.71 19.19 1.51
C MET A 52 0.66 20.29 1.39
N ALA A 53 -0.48 20.15 2.05
CA ALA A 53 -1.50 21.19 2.09
C ALA A 53 -1.03 22.47 2.81
N CYS A 54 -0.15 22.32 3.80
CA CYS A 54 0.44 23.44 4.55
C CYS A 54 1.68 24.03 3.88
N ALA A 55 2.34 23.30 2.98
CA ALA A 55 3.52 23.78 2.28
C ALA A 55 3.13 24.90 1.30
N THR A 56 3.77 26.06 1.42
CA THR A 56 3.61 27.13 0.43
C THR A 56 4.41 26.72 -0.82
N LEU A 57 3.73 26.06 -1.77
CA LEU A 57 4.25 25.67 -3.08
C LEU A 57 4.47 26.89 -4.01
N ARG A 58 4.88 28.03 -3.43
CA ARG A 58 4.93 29.34 -4.10
C ARG A 58 6.11 29.45 -5.08
N ASP A 59 7.01 28.47 -5.08
CA ASP A 59 8.21 28.44 -5.94
C ASP A 59 8.58 27.02 -6.43
N SER A 60 7.67 26.04 -6.27
CA SER A 60 7.94 24.65 -6.66
C SER A 60 7.76 24.45 -8.16
N ALA A 61 8.74 23.84 -8.82
CA ALA A 61 8.66 23.53 -10.24
C ALA A 61 7.56 22.48 -10.51
N ALA A 62 7.00 22.44 -11.72
CA ALA A 62 6.02 21.43 -12.11
C ALA A 62 6.50 19.97 -11.89
N SER A 63 7.83 19.75 -11.89
CA SER A 63 8.46 18.47 -11.54
C SER A 63 8.23 18.06 -10.09
N ASP A 64 8.12 19.03 -9.18
CA ASP A 64 7.91 18.78 -7.76
C ASP A 64 6.49 18.25 -7.56
N PHE A 65 5.49 18.84 -8.21
CA PHE A 65 4.10 18.35 -8.18
C PHE A 65 3.99 16.91 -8.67
N ASN A 66 4.61 16.54 -9.79
CA ASN A 66 4.57 15.17 -10.30
C ASN A 66 5.19 14.18 -9.30
N THR A 67 6.30 14.56 -8.67
CA THR A 67 6.94 13.75 -7.64
C THR A 67 6.02 13.60 -6.43
N LEU A 68 5.44 14.70 -5.96
CA LEU A 68 4.57 14.72 -4.78
C LEU A 68 3.30 13.89 -4.99
N THR A 69 2.66 14.03 -6.15
CA THR A 69 1.49 13.24 -6.53
C THR A 69 1.84 11.76 -6.69
N ASN A 70 3.01 11.43 -7.25
CA ASN A 70 3.42 10.04 -7.38
C ASN A 70 3.67 9.38 -6.01
N VAL A 71 4.26 10.10 -5.05
CA VAL A 71 4.41 9.61 -3.67
C VAL A 71 3.05 9.37 -3.03
N ALA A 72 2.11 10.33 -3.12
CA ALA A 72 0.75 10.13 -2.61
C ALA A 72 0.08 8.90 -3.23
N ARG A 73 0.21 8.74 -4.55
CA ARG A 73 -0.35 7.60 -5.29
C ARG A 73 0.19 6.27 -4.77
N ILE A 74 1.50 6.18 -4.55
CA ILE A 74 2.15 4.96 -4.00
C ILE A 74 1.57 4.64 -2.63
N LEU A 75 1.53 5.62 -1.72
CA LEU A 75 1.07 5.40 -0.35
C LEU A 75 -0.41 4.96 -0.29
N VAL A 76 -1.28 5.58 -1.09
CA VAL A 76 -2.70 5.18 -1.20
C VAL A 76 -2.85 3.80 -1.83
N GLN A 77 -2.02 3.47 -2.82
CA GLN A 77 -2.04 2.15 -3.46
C GLN A 77 -1.66 1.05 -2.46
N ASP A 78 -0.62 1.26 -1.65
CA ASP A 78 -0.22 0.31 -0.62
C ASP A 78 -1.36 0.03 0.36
N VAL A 79 -2.08 1.08 0.78
CA VAL A 79 -3.26 0.94 1.65
C VAL A 79 -4.35 0.12 0.97
N THR A 80 -4.64 0.43 -0.30
CA THR A 80 -5.69 -0.24 -1.09
C THR A 80 -5.38 -1.72 -1.28
N ASP A 81 -4.13 -2.08 -1.58
CA ASP A 81 -3.71 -3.46 -1.78
C ASP A 81 -3.87 -4.29 -0.49
N VAL A 82 -3.51 -3.73 0.68
CA VAL A 82 -3.68 -4.42 1.97
C VAL A 82 -5.16 -4.52 2.34
N PHE A 83 -5.96 -3.47 2.12
CA PHE A 83 -7.41 -3.52 2.34
C PHE A 83 -8.10 -4.57 1.46
N GLY A 84 -7.71 -4.70 0.18
CA GLY A 84 -8.28 -5.72 -0.70
C GLY A 84 -8.08 -7.15 -0.17
N VAL A 85 -6.94 -7.43 0.48
CA VAL A 85 -6.70 -8.72 1.14
C VAL A 85 -7.61 -8.92 2.36
N ILE A 86 -7.80 -7.87 3.17
CA ILE A 86 -8.69 -7.90 4.34
C ILE A 86 -10.13 -8.14 3.89
N GLU A 87 -10.60 -7.41 2.88
CA GLU A 87 -11.94 -7.53 2.31
C GLU A 87 -12.19 -8.93 1.74
N GLN A 88 -11.26 -9.44 0.93
CA GLN A 88 -11.37 -10.78 0.37
C GLN A 88 -11.55 -11.84 1.47
N ARG A 89 -10.76 -11.75 2.54
CA ARG A 89 -10.87 -12.69 3.66
C ARG A 89 -12.16 -12.54 4.45
N GLY A 90 -12.62 -11.30 4.66
CA GLY A 90 -13.91 -11.05 5.29
C GLY A 90 -15.09 -11.60 4.50
N LEU A 91 -14.99 -11.63 3.16
CA LEU A 91 -15.99 -12.23 2.27
C LEU A 91 -15.91 -13.77 2.20
N GLU A 92 -14.73 -14.35 2.38
CA GLU A 92 -14.51 -15.81 2.42
C GLU A 92 -14.97 -16.45 3.75
N ASP A 93 -14.98 -15.69 4.85
CA ASP A 93 -15.40 -16.13 6.18
C ASP A 93 -16.95 -16.07 6.39
N GLN A 94 -17.72 -15.70 5.36
CA GLN A 94 -19.18 -15.51 5.40
C GLN A 94 -19.95 -16.62 4.65
#